data_AF-A0A1C3NA38-F1
#
_entry.id   AF-A0A1C3NA38-F1
#
_cell.length_a   1.000
_cell.length_b   1.000
_cell.length_c   1.000
_cell.angle_alpha   90.00
_cell.angle_beta   90.00
_cell.angle_gamma   90.00
#
_symmetry.space_group_name_H-M   'P 1'
#
loop_
_entity.id
_entity.type
_entity.pdbx_description
1 polymer ?
#
loop_
_entity_poly.entity_id
_entity_poly.type
_entity_poly.pdbx_seq_one_letter_code
_entity_poly.pdbx_strand_id
1 'polypeptide(L)'
;MASALDPPPTGPTVGPFPIAGLVRRARRITGLGQRQMARFAKVAPSTVGRVEAGTMTPSLEVLERLLGAAGLYLAVVDQDGRVVQPMGDWEDIRDGAGRRYPSHLNTILDPEPGEWWADIYGLARPPETFLRSQHDREVRRRRSQWEVPVAKYRNVPPPPDPRAYD
;
A
#
# COMPACT_ATOMS: atom_id res chain seq x y z
N MET A 1 22.02 0.89 -13.36
CA MET A 1 20.84 1.77 -13.30
C MET A 1 19.80 1.05 -12.47
N ALA A 2 19.34 1.63 -11.36
CA ALA A 2 18.28 1.03 -10.56
C ALA A 2 17.02 0.91 -11.43
N SER A 3 16.43 -0.28 -11.44
CA SER A 3 15.18 -0.54 -12.17
C SER A 3 14.07 0.31 -11.55
N ALA A 4 13.11 0.79 -12.34
CA ALA A 4 11.89 1.41 -11.81
C ALA A 4 11.07 0.45 -10.90
N LEU A 5 11.43 -0.82 -10.89
CA LEU A 5 10.85 -1.87 -10.02
C LEU A 5 11.65 -2.12 -8.73
N ASP A 6 12.81 -1.50 -8.55
CA ASP A 6 13.58 -1.69 -7.31
C ASP A 6 12.83 -1.01 -6.16
N PRO A 7 12.60 -1.72 -5.02
CA PRO A 7 11.97 -1.09 -3.87
C PRO A 7 12.83 0.10 -3.45
N PRO A 8 12.20 1.22 -3.06
CA PRO A 8 12.95 2.40 -2.66
C PRO A 8 13.88 2.07 -1.47
N PRO A 9 14.99 2.81 -1.32
CA PRO A 9 16.01 2.50 -0.33
C PRO A 9 15.38 2.45 1.06
N THR A 10 15.43 1.26 1.67
CA THR A 10 14.79 0.97 2.96
C THR A 10 15.27 1.97 4.00
N GLY A 11 14.34 2.79 4.49
CA GLY A 11 14.53 3.62 5.68
C GLY A 11 14.90 2.78 6.90
N PRO A 12 15.09 3.40 8.09
CA PRO A 12 15.55 2.68 9.27
C PRO A 12 14.70 1.44 9.54
N THR A 13 15.30 0.26 9.33
CA THR A 13 14.68 -1.02 9.60
C THR A 13 14.47 -1.10 11.10
N VAL A 14 13.24 -0.83 11.56
CA VAL A 14 12.81 -1.33 12.87
C VAL A 14 13.14 -2.82 12.82
N GLY A 15 14.03 -3.29 13.69
CA GLY A 15 14.43 -4.69 13.73
C GLY A 15 13.23 -5.64 13.92
N PRO A 16 13.44 -6.93 14.21
CA PRO A 16 12.33 -7.85 14.46
C PRO A 16 11.31 -7.21 15.42
N PHE A 17 10.06 -7.12 14.97
CA PHE A 17 9.01 -6.29 15.56
C PHE A 17 8.91 -6.56 17.08
N PRO A 18 9.25 -5.60 17.96
CA PRO A 18 9.47 -5.87 19.39
C PRO A 18 8.16 -5.97 20.17
N ILE A 19 7.37 -7.01 19.90
CA ILE A 19 6.00 -7.24 20.44
C ILE A 19 5.97 -7.09 21.96
N ALA A 20 6.90 -7.76 22.65
CA ALA A 20 6.99 -7.70 24.12
C ALA A 20 7.16 -6.26 24.64
N GLY A 21 7.99 -5.46 23.96
CA GLY A 21 8.20 -4.05 24.29
C GLY A 21 6.96 -3.20 24.04
N LEU A 22 6.27 -3.44 22.92
CA LEU A 22 5.04 -2.71 22.56
C LEU A 22 3.90 -3.00 23.54
N VAL A 23 3.70 -4.24 23.96
CA VAL A 23 2.66 -4.60 24.94
C VAL A 23 2.97 -3.99 26.32
N ARG A 24 4.24 -4.01 26.75
CA ARG A 24 4.65 -3.31 27.97
C ARG A 24 4.43 -1.81 27.88
N ARG A 25 4.73 -1.20 26.72
CA ARG A 25 4.49 0.23 26.48
C ARG A 25 2.99 0.56 26.52
N ALA A 26 2.15 -0.26 25.91
CA ALA A 26 0.70 -0.11 25.92
C ALA A 26 0.13 -0.13 27.35
N ARG A 27 0.59 -1.08 28.19
CA ARG A 27 0.22 -1.11 29.62
C ARG A 27 0.72 0.09 30.39
N ARG A 28 1.91 0.60 30.07
CA ARG A 28 2.45 1.80 30.74
C ARG A 28 1.67 3.06 30.38
N ILE A 29 1.12 3.16 29.17
CA ILE A 29 0.26 4.28 28.75
C ILE A 29 -1.03 4.31 29.56
N THR A 30 -1.64 3.14 29.83
CA THR A 30 -2.92 3.04 30.53
C THR A 30 -2.82 2.78 32.03
N GLY A 31 -1.64 2.45 32.55
CA GLY A 31 -1.44 2.05 33.94
C GLY A 31 -2.03 0.67 34.30
N LEU A 32 -2.39 -0.16 33.32
CA LEU A 32 -3.05 -1.44 33.56
C LEU A 32 -2.09 -2.54 34.04
N GLY A 33 -2.54 -3.33 35.01
CA GLY A 33 -1.94 -4.63 35.36
C GLY A 33 -2.14 -5.68 34.26
N GLN A 34 -1.37 -6.80 34.30
CA GLN A 34 -1.52 -7.89 33.31
C GLN A 34 -2.94 -8.46 33.29
N ARG A 35 -3.54 -8.70 34.47
CA ARG A 35 -4.91 -9.23 34.59
C ARG A 35 -5.96 -8.25 34.06
N GLN A 36 -5.78 -6.95 34.29
CA GLN A 36 -6.70 -5.93 33.80
C GLN A 36 -6.60 -5.78 32.28
N MET A 37 -5.38 -5.69 31.75
CA MET A 37 -5.11 -5.70 30.31
C MET A 37 -5.74 -6.92 29.64
N ALA A 38 -5.55 -8.11 30.23
CA ALA A 38 -6.13 -9.35 29.72
C ALA A 38 -7.66 -9.31 29.69
N ARG A 39 -8.30 -8.76 30.74
CA ARG A 39 -9.74 -8.56 30.81
C ARG A 39 -10.24 -7.63 29.70
N PHE A 40 -9.59 -6.49 29.49
CA PHE A 40 -9.97 -5.53 28.44
C PHE A 40 -9.74 -6.09 27.03
N ALA A 41 -8.61 -6.76 26.82
CA ALA A 41 -8.30 -7.44 25.56
C ALA A 41 -9.09 -8.75 25.38
N LYS A 42 -9.92 -9.16 26.37
CA LYS A 42 -10.67 -10.43 26.45
C LYS A 42 -9.82 -11.70 26.23
N VAL A 43 -8.58 -11.71 26.68
CA VAL A 43 -7.65 -12.86 26.59
C VAL A 43 -7.37 -13.45 27.98
N ALA A 44 -6.80 -14.65 28.02
CA ALA A 44 -6.35 -15.23 29.29
C ALA A 44 -5.19 -14.39 29.90
N PRO A 45 -5.13 -14.17 31.22
CA PRO A 45 -4.03 -13.44 31.85
C PRO A 45 -2.63 -14.05 31.59
N SER A 46 -2.55 -15.38 31.47
CA SER A 46 -1.31 -16.08 31.12
C SER A 46 -0.81 -15.75 29.72
N THR A 47 -1.70 -15.37 28.80
CA THR A 47 -1.32 -14.90 27.45
C THR A 47 -0.51 -13.62 27.54
N VAL A 48 -0.96 -12.63 28.32
CA VAL A 48 -0.23 -11.35 28.49
C VAL A 48 1.17 -11.59 29.05
N GLY A 49 1.28 -12.43 30.08
CA GLY A 49 2.57 -12.78 30.68
C GLY A 49 3.53 -13.45 29.69
N ARG A 50 3.06 -14.42 28.90
CA ARG A 50 3.89 -15.10 27.88
C ARG A 50 4.31 -14.17 26.73
N VAL A 51 3.42 -13.28 26.29
CA VAL A 51 3.75 -12.27 25.26
C VAL A 51 4.81 -11.31 25.77
N GLU A 52 4.64 -10.78 26.99
CA GLU A 52 5.64 -9.88 27.59
C GLU A 52 6.97 -10.58 27.85
N ALA A 53 6.96 -11.86 28.23
CA ALA A 53 8.18 -12.65 28.42
C ALA A 53 8.87 -13.03 27.09
N GLY A 54 8.21 -12.82 25.94
CA GLY A 54 8.72 -13.24 24.64
C GLY A 54 8.69 -14.75 24.41
N THR A 55 8.00 -15.51 25.27
CA THR A 55 7.87 -16.97 25.17
C THR A 55 6.72 -17.40 24.26
N MET A 56 5.88 -16.46 23.83
CA MET A 56 4.80 -16.69 22.87
C MET A 56 4.64 -15.49 21.95
N THR A 57 4.61 -15.76 20.65
CA THR A 57 4.20 -14.79 19.63
C THR A 57 2.66 -14.80 19.54
N PRO A 58 1.96 -13.68 19.81
CA PRO A 58 0.51 -13.62 19.68
C PRO A 58 0.08 -13.66 18.21
N SER A 59 -1.15 -14.09 17.94
CA SER A 59 -1.78 -13.84 16.65
C SER A 59 -1.99 -12.33 16.45
N LEU A 60 -2.17 -11.90 15.19
CA LEU A 60 -2.47 -10.50 14.86
C LEU A 60 -3.71 -10.02 15.62
N GLU A 61 -4.78 -10.82 15.65
CA GLU A 61 -6.02 -10.49 16.37
C GLU A 61 -5.77 -10.27 17.88
N VAL A 62 -4.95 -11.12 18.51
CA VAL A 62 -4.61 -10.96 19.95
C VAL A 62 -3.79 -9.70 20.16
N LEU A 63 -2.84 -9.41 19.27
CA LEU A 63 -2.03 -8.21 19.34
C LEU A 63 -2.88 -6.94 19.18
N GLU A 64 -3.78 -6.91 18.21
CA GLU A 64 -4.75 -5.81 17.99
C GLU A 64 -5.60 -5.57 19.23
N ARG A 65 -6.08 -6.64 19.87
CA ARG A 65 -6.89 -6.51 21.10
C ARG A 65 -6.08 -6.00 22.29
N LEU A 66 -4.82 -6.41 22.41
CA LEU A 66 -3.91 -5.91 23.45
C LEU A 66 -3.57 -4.43 23.25
N LEU A 67 -3.26 -4.02 22.03
CA LEU A 67 -2.97 -2.63 21.69
C LEU A 67 -4.23 -1.76 21.77
N GLY A 68 -5.37 -2.28 21.31
CA GLY A 68 -6.67 -1.62 21.36
C GLY A 68 -7.17 -1.39 22.79
N ALA A 69 -6.82 -2.26 23.75
CA ALA A 69 -7.06 -2.00 25.17
C ALA A 69 -6.34 -0.73 25.70
N ALA A 70 -5.34 -0.24 24.98
CA ALA A 70 -4.65 1.02 25.23
C ALA A 70 -4.99 2.14 24.24
N GLY A 71 -6.00 1.96 23.39
CA GLY A 71 -6.35 2.92 22.33
C GLY A 71 -5.29 3.03 21.23
N LEU A 72 -4.46 2.00 21.06
CA LEU A 72 -3.43 1.95 20.03
C LEU A 72 -3.90 1.12 18.83
N TYR A 73 -3.48 1.53 17.64
CA TYR A 73 -3.85 0.90 16.38
C TYR A 73 -2.59 0.43 15.64
N LEU A 74 -2.72 -0.66 14.90
CA LEU A 74 -1.69 -1.09 13.95
C LEU A 74 -1.90 -0.36 12.62
N ALA A 75 -0.83 0.20 12.09
CA ALA A 75 -0.82 0.86 10.80
C ALA A 75 0.38 0.36 9.99
N VAL A 76 0.16 0.15 8.69
CA VAL A 76 1.24 -0.06 7.74
C VAL A 76 1.74 1.32 7.33
N VAL A 77 3.05 1.54 7.43
CA VAL A 77 3.68 2.82 7.06
C VAL A 77 4.74 2.60 6.01
N ASP A 78 4.88 3.56 5.09
CA ASP A 78 6.00 3.60 4.16
C ASP A 78 7.29 4.07 4.88
N GLN A 79 8.40 4.00 4.16
CA GLN A 79 9.72 4.43 4.64
C GLN A 79 9.79 5.93 5.03
N ASP A 80 8.86 6.74 4.53
CA ASP A 80 8.77 8.17 4.82
C ASP A 80 7.80 8.42 6.00
N GLY A 81 7.28 7.37 6.62
CA GLY A 81 6.36 7.42 7.76
C GLY A 81 4.91 7.72 7.38
N ARG A 82 4.53 7.65 6.10
CA ARG A 82 3.15 7.85 5.65
C ARG A 82 2.35 6.56 5.84
N VAL A 83 1.13 6.69 6.34
CA VAL A 83 0.22 5.55 6.49
C VAL A 83 -0.21 5.06 5.11
N VAL A 84 0.07 3.80 4.82
CA VAL A 84 -0.39 3.10 3.62
C VAL A 84 -1.81 2.63 3.88
N GLN A 85 -2.76 3.20 3.14
CA GLN A 85 -4.15 2.78 3.20
C GLN A 85 -4.35 1.48 2.42
N PRO A 86 -5.27 0.60 2.85
CA PRO A 86 -5.64 -0.57 2.06
C PRO A 86 -6.15 -0.11 0.68
N MET A 87 -5.84 -0.90 -0.35
CA MET A 87 -6.42 -0.68 -1.67
C MET A 87 -7.94 -0.85 -1.57
N GLY A 88 -8.71 0.10 -2.11
CA GLY A 88 -10.16 -0.02 -2.17
C GLY A 88 -10.55 -1.13 -3.14
N ASP A 89 -11.36 -2.08 -2.67
CA ASP A 89 -12.03 -3.06 -3.53
C ASP A 89 -13.29 -2.39 -4.10
N TRP A 90 -13.32 -2.18 -5.41
CA TRP A 90 -14.52 -1.73 -6.12
C TRP A 90 -15.28 -2.98 -6.59
N GLU A 91 -16.43 -3.28 -5.98
CA GLU A 91 -17.16 -4.54 -6.26
C GLU A 91 -17.69 -4.62 -7.70
N ASP A 92 -17.93 -3.47 -8.32
CA ASP A 92 -18.59 -3.34 -9.62
C ASP A 92 -17.62 -3.32 -10.81
N ILE A 93 -16.30 -3.30 -10.57
CA ILE A 93 -15.30 -3.17 -11.63
C ILE A 93 -14.76 -4.56 -11.98
N ARG A 94 -15.34 -5.18 -13.02
CA ARG A 94 -14.95 -6.50 -13.55
C ARG A 94 -14.74 -6.43 -15.05
N ASP A 95 -13.83 -7.25 -15.55
CA ASP A 95 -13.63 -7.37 -17.00
C ASP A 95 -14.86 -8.01 -17.69
N GLY A 96 -14.91 -7.97 -19.03
CA GLY A 96 -15.98 -8.58 -19.82
C GLY A 96 -16.13 -10.11 -19.64
N ALA A 97 -15.23 -10.76 -18.90
CA ALA A 97 -15.29 -12.16 -18.51
C ALA A 97 -15.62 -12.35 -17.00
N GLY A 98 -16.01 -11.29 -16.29
CA GLY A 98 -16.40 -11.30 -14.87
C GLY A 98 -15.25 -11.40 -13.86
N ARG A 99 -13.99 -11.26 -14.30
CA ARG A 99 -12.78 -11.35 -13.47
C ARG A 99 -12.40 -9.97 -12.91
N ARG A 100 -11.69 -9.97 -11.78
CA ARG A 100 -11.10 -8.75 -11.22
C ARG A 100 -9.88 -8.34 -12.06
N TYR A 101 -9.67 -7.04 -12.20
CA TYR A 101 -8.45 -6.49 -12.78
C TYR A 101 -7.22 -6.79 -11.89
N PRO A 102 -6.01 -6.93 -12.47
CA PRO A 102 -4.80 -7.21 -11.68
C PRO A 102 -4.47 -6.07 -10.70
N SER A 103 -4.30 -6.39 -9.42
CA SER A 103 -4.08 -5.40 -8.33
C SER A 103 -2.79 -4.59 -8.42
N HIS A 104 -1.80 -5.07 -9.18
CA HIS A 104 -0.52 -4.38 -9.39
C HIS A 104 -0.57 -3.38 -10.56
N LEU A 105 -1.69 -3.31 -11.29
CA LEU A 105 -1.88 -2.43 -12.43
C LEU A 105 -2.93 -1.37 -12.11
N ASN A 106 -2.79 -0.22 -12.75
CA ASN A 106 -3.79 0.84 -12.64
C ASN A 106 -4.91 0.55 -13.62
N THR A 107 -6.10 0.24 -13.10
CA THR A 107 -7.32 0.18 -13.90
C THR A 107 -7.68 1.57 -14.40
N ILE A 108 -7.92 1.68 -15.70
CA ILE A 108 -8.43 2.86 -16.40
C ILE A 108 -9.90 2.61 -16.67
N LEU A 109 -10.74 3.54 -16.23
CA LEU A 109 -12.17 3.58 -16.54
C LEU A 109 -12.36 4.46 -17.76
N ASP A 110 -13.23 4.04 -18.68
CA ASP A 110 -13.56 4.76 -19.91
C ASP A 110 -12.33 5.18 -20.74
N PRO A 111 -11.52 4.23 -21.24
CA PRO A 111 -10.25 4.53 -21.87
C PRO A 111 -10.38 5.42 -23.10
N GLU A 112 -9.55 6.45 -23.19
CA GLU A 112 -9.39 7.30 -24.37
C GLU A 112 -8.61 6.59 -25.50
N PRO A 113 -8.67 7.08 -26.76
CA PRO A 113 -7.90 6.50 -27.85
C PRO A 113 -6.38 6.49 -27.58
N GLY A 114 -5.77 5.31 -27.66
CA GLY A 114 -4.36 5.03 -27.39
C GLY A 114 -4.05 4.68 -25.93
N GLU A 115 -5.06 4.53 -25.08
CA GLU A 115 -4.94 4.03 -23.71
C GLU A 115 -5.12 2.53 -23.61
N TRP A 116 -5.78 1.91 -24.58
CA TRP A 116 -5.89 0.46 -24.67
C TRP A 116 -4.89 -0.12 -25.66
N TRP A 117 -4.17 -1.17 -25.26
CA TRP A 117 -3.18 -1.83 -26.10
C TRP A 117 -3.72 -2.31 -27.45
N ALA A 118 -5.03 -2.55 -27.56
CA ALA A 118 -5.66 -3.06 -28.78
C ALA A 118 -6.28 -1.97 -29.65
N ASP A 119 -6.11 -0.69 -29.30
CA ASP A 119 -6.55 0.44 -30.12
C ASP A 119 -5.87 0.41 -31.50
N ILE A 120 -4.63 -0.08 -31.59
CA ILE A 120 -3.90 -0.28 -32.87
C ILE A 120 -4.57 -1.28 -33.81
N TYR A 121 -5.43 -2.17 -33.28
CA TYR A 121 -6.16 -3.16 -34.06
C TYR A 121 -7.60 -2.70 -34.42
N GLY A 122 -8.01 -1.49 -34.03
CA GLY A 122 -9.34 -0.95 -34.33
C GLY A 122 -10.50 -1.68 -33.65
N LEU A 123 -10.23 -2.37 -32.54
CA LEU A 123 -11.25 -3.12 -31.79
C LEU A 123 -12.16 -2.18 -30.98
N ALA A 124 -13.37 -2.63 -30.66
CA ALA A 124 -14.25 -1.91 -29.75
C ALA A 124 -13.64 -1.89 -28.33
N ARG A 125 -13.49 -0.69 -27.76
CA ARG A 125 -12.89 -0.50 -26.43
C ARG A 125 -13.78 -1.11 -25.34
N PRO A 126 -13.22 -1.88 -24.39
CA PRO A 126 -13.95 -2.27 -23.20
C PRO A 126 -14.21 -1.04 -22.31
N PRO A 127 -15.26 -1.06 -21.49
CA PRO A 127 -15.55 0.03 -20.55
C PRO A 127 -14.41 0.25 -19.55
N GLU A 128 -13.66 -0.79 -19.19
CA GLU A 128 -12.48 -0.68 -18.34
C GLU A 128 -11.26 -1.44 -18.90
N THR A 129 -10.06 -0.89 -18.73
CA THR A 129 -8.79 -1.48 -19.21
C THR A 129 -7.63 -1.18 -18.25
N PHE A 130 -6.41 -1.56 -18.61
CA PHE A 130 -5.20 -1.23 -17.84
C PHE A 130 -3.97 -1.19 -18.75
N LEU A 131 -2.98 -0.38 -18.36
CA LEU A 131 -1.68 -0.36 -19.04
C LEU A 131 -0.85 -1.58 -18.61
N ARG A 132 -0.39 -2.38 -19.59
CA ARG A 132 0.47 -3.55 -19.34
C ARG A 132 1.92 -3.16 -18.99
N SER A 133 2.41 -2.04 -19.51
CA SER A 133 3.79 -1.56 -19.34
C SER A 133 3.87 -0.49 -18.25
N GLN A 134 4.61 -0.78 -17.17
CA GLN A 134 4.93 0.22 -16.14
C GLN A 134 5.83 1.34 -16.68
N HIS A 135 6.74 1.00 -17.61
CA HIS A 135 7.63 1.97 -18.24
C HIS A 135 6.84 3.02 -19.03
N ASP A 136 5.91 2.59 -19.87
CA ASP A 136 5.09 3.49 -20.68
C ASP A 136 4.22 4.39 -19.79
N ARG A 137 3.71 3.85 -18.68
CA ARG A 137 2.97 4.61 -17.66
C ARG A 137 3.82 5.71 -17.05
N GLU A 138 5.07 5.41 -16.66
CA GLU A 138 5.97 6.41 -16.09
C GLU A 138 6.38 7.47 -17.10
N VAL A 139 6.64 7.09 -18.35
CA VAL A 139 6.93 8.00 -19.45
C VAL A 139 5.74 8.94 -19.68
N ARG A 140 4.51 8.41 -19.79
CA ARG A 140 3.27 9.19 -19.91
C ARG A 140 3.09 10.14 -18.72
N ARG A 141 3.25 9.67 -17.47
CA ARG A 141 3.12 10.51 -16.26
C ARG A 141 4.13 11.66 -16.25
N ARG A 142 5.41 11.38 -16.56
CA ARG A 142 6.46 12.40 -16.63
C ARG A 142 6.14 13.44 -17.69
N ARG A 143 5.64 13.00 -18.85
CA ARG A 143 5.22 13.88 -19.93
C ARG A 143 4.02 14.74 -19.54
N SER A 144 2.96 14.17 -18.98
CA SER A 144 1.81 14.95 -18.48
C SER A 144 2.22 15.97 -17.41
N GLN A 145 3.11 15.61 -16.48
CA GLN A 145 3.65 16.57 -15.49
C GLN A 145 4.46 17.71 -16.13
N TRP A 146 5.15 17.43 -17.23
CA TRP A 146 5.90 18.43 -18.00
C TRP A 146 5.00 19.32 -18.85
N GLU A 147 3.95 18.75 -19.46
CA GLU A 147 2.98 19.46 -20.32
C GLU A 147 2.06 20.38 -19.51
N VAL A 148 1.75 20.03 -18.25
CA VAL A 148 1.08 20.97 -17.34
C VAL A 148 2.02 22.17 -17.13
N PRO A 149 1.60 23.41 -17.42
CA PRO A 149 2.46 24.59 -17.36
C PRO A 149 2.77 24.97 -15.91
N VAL A 150 3.69 24.24 -15.30
CA VAL A 150 4.27 24.53 -13.98
C VAL A 150 5.63 25.18 -14.22
N ALA A 151 5.87 26.34 -13.61
CA ALA A 151 7.14 27.07 -13.69
C ALA A 151 8.39 26.19 -13.43
N LYS A 152 8.21 25.07 -12.71
CA LYS A 152 9.21 24.06 -12.37
C LYS A 152 9.84 23.34 -13.58
N TYR A 153 9.14 23.17 -14.70
CA TYR A 153 9.60 22.34 -15.83
C TYR A 153 9.98 23.13 -17.10
N ARG A 154 9.90 24.46 -17.06
CA ARG A 154 10.09 25.34 -18.24
C ARG A 154 11.45 25.20 -18.92
N ASN A 155 12.48 24.80 -18.18
CA ASN A 155 13.85 24.68 -18.65
C ASN A 155 14.31 23.22 -18.84
N VAL A 156 13.40 22.25 -18.69
CA VAL A 156 13.71 20.82 -18.83
C VAL A 156 13.24 20.38 -20.22
N PRO A 157 14.04 19.60 -20.99
CA PRO A 157 13.56 19.06 -22.26
C PRO A 157 12.36 18.11 -22.06
N PRO A 158 11.45 18.01 -23.03
CA PRO A 158 10.29 17.14 -22.93
C PRO A 158 10.72 15.67 -22.78
N PRO A 159 10.04 14.89 -21.93
CA PRO A 159 10.22 13.44 -21.88
C PRO A 159 9.95 12.79 -23.25
N PRO A 160 10.59 11.64 -23.56
CA PRO A 160 10.35 10.92 -24.82
C PRO A 160 8.85 10.64 -25.04
N ASP A 161 8.40 10.76 -26.28
CA ASP A 161 7.03 10.41 -26.63
C ASP A 161 6.88 8.88 -26.63
N PRO A 162 6.00 8.31 -25.78
CA PRO A 162 5.77 6.87 -25.76
C PRO A 162 5.15 6.33 -27.07
N ARG A 163 4.72 7.21 -27.99
CA ARG A 163 4.23 6.89 -29.34
C ARG A 163 5.25 7.16 -30.45
N ALA A 164 6.48 7.60 -30.14
CA ALA A 164 7.49 7.91 -31.16
C ALA A 164 8.36 6.72 -31.59
N TYR A 165 8.19 5.56 -30.95
CA TYR A 165 8.84 4.32 -31.36
C TYR A 165 7.77 3.37 -31.92
N ASP A 166 7.44 3.56 -33.20
CA ASP A 166 6.84 2.53 -34.06
C ASP A 166 7.95 1.80 -34.83
#